data_AF-A0AAX1I9D4-F1
#
_entry.id   AF-A0AAX1I9D4-F1
#
_cell.length_a   1.000
_cell.length_b   1.000
_cell.length_c   1.000
_cell.angle_alpha   90.00
_cell.angle_beta   90.00
_cell.angle_gamma   90.00
#
_symmetry.space_group_name_H-M   'P 1'
#
loop_
_entity.id
_entity.type
_entity.pdbx_description
1 polymer ?
#
loop_
_entity_poly.entity_id
_entity_poly.type
_entity_poly.pdbx_seq_one_letter_code
_entity_poly.pdbx_strand_id
1 'polypeptide(L)'
;MNTAPALPLFAGRRFRVRYDGLAADNIYSADGRHVQYAIVSGAYAGAQGEAACEWQQISEGVYAISWQEADGASVVHVDDFVGGRSLAWFTATDGSFHRMQGSLAAL
;
A
#
# COMPACT_ATOMS: atom_id res chain seq x y z
N MET A 1 17.11 -25.17 12.64
CA MET A 1 16.65 -24.93 11.26
C MET A 1 16.18 -23.48 11.20
N ASN A 2 16.88 -22.64 10.44
CA ASN A 2 16.55 -21.21 10.33
C ASN A 2 15.63 -21.07 9.12
N THR A 3 14.33 -21.20 9.33
CA THR A 3 13.34 -21.00 8.26
C THR A 3 13.41 -19.53 7.88
N ALA A 4 13.79 -19.22 6.64
CA ALA A 4 13.65 -17.86 6.13
C ALA A 4 12.19 -17.42 6.35
N PRO A 5 11.94 -16.19 6.82
CA PRO A 5 10.58 -15.71 7.00
C PRO A 5 9.85 -15.81 5.65
N ALA A 6 8.63 -16.35 5.68
CA ALA A 6 7.79 -16.43 4.50
C ALA A 6 7.57 -15.00 3.96
N LEU A 7 7.84 -14.79 2.68
CA LEU A 7 7.60 -13.52 2.02
C LEU A 7 6.09 -13.25 1.94
N PRO A 8 5.64 -11.99 2.04
CA PRO A 8 4.24 -11.67 1.87
C PRO A 8 3.84 -11.89 0.40
N LEU A 9 2.57 -12.21 0.15
CA LEU A 9 2.09 -12.53 -1.21
C LEU A 9 2.32 -11.41 -2.24
N PHE A 10 2.49 -10.18 -1.79
CA PHE A 10 2.71 -9.01 -2.62
C PHE A 10 4.19 -8.70 -2.89
N ALA A 11 5.14 -9.38 -2.23
CA ALA A 11 6.57 -9.10 -2.41
C ALA A 11 7.01 -9.29 -3.87
N GLY A 12 7.78 -8.33 -4.38
CA GLY A 12 8.27 -8.30 -5.75
C GLY A 12 7.19 -8.08 -6.82
N ARG A 13 5.99 -7.66 -6.43
CA ARG A 13 4.84 -7.48 -7.32
C ARG A 13 4.37 -6.03 -7.34
N ARG A 14 3.57 -5.71 -8.35
CA ARG A 14 2.96 -4.40 -8.56
C ARG A 14 1.44 -4.51 -8.55
N PHE A 15 0.79 -3.55 -7.92
CA PHE A 15 -0.66 -3.47 -7.84
C PHE A 15 -1.14 -2.05 -8.07
N ARG A 16 -2.37 -1.91 -8.55
CA ARG A 16 -3.10 -0.66 -8.60
C ARG A 16 -4.24 -0.69 -7.60
N VAL A 17 -4.28 0.31 -6.73
CA VAL A 17 -5.47 0.65 -5.94
C VAL A 17 -6.29 1.69 -6.69
N ARG A 18 -7.62 1.59 -6.60
CA ARG A 18 -8.56 2.59 -7.11
C ARG A 18 -9.62 2.86 -6.05
N TYR A 19 -9.67 4.11 -5.61
CA TYR A 19 -10.65 4.66 -4.68
C TYR A 19 -11.50 5.70 -5.41
N ASP A 20 -12.47 6.28 -4.70
CA ASP A 20 -13.20 7.44 -5.23
C ASP A 20 -12.25 8.63 -5.40
N GLY A 21 -12.14 9.13 -6.63
CA GLY A 21 -11.28 10.28 -6.96
C GLY A 21 -9.76 10.07 -6.88
N LEU A 22 -9.27 8.86 -6.61
CA LEU A 22 -7.83 8.57 -6.50
C LEU A 22 -7.48 7.17 -7.02
N ALA A 23 -6.38 7.05 -7.76
CA ALA A 23 -5.77 5.76 -8.05
C ALA A 23 -4.25 5.85 -7.91
N ALA A 24 -3.64 4.80 -7.37
CA ALA A 24 -2.20 4.73 -7.18
C ALA A 24 -1.65 3.35 -7.54
N ASP A 25 -0.43 3.32 -8.05
CA ASP A 25 0.35 2.10 -8.27
C ASP A 25 1.30 1.90 -7.11
N ASN A 26 1.26 0.73 -6.50
CA ASN A 26 2.18 0.30 -5.46
C ASN A 26 3.09 -0.80 -6.02
N ILE A 27 4.40 -0.55 -6.04
CA ILE A 27 5.43 -1.49 -6.45
C ILE A 27 6.19 -1.92 -5.20
N TYR A 28 6.10 -3.19 -4.83
CA TYR A 28 6.76 -3.72 -3.64
C TYR A 28 8.10 -4.36 -3.97
N SER A 29 9.10 -4.10 -3.12
CA SER A 29 10.42 -4.73 -3.22
C SER A 29 10.33 -6.26 -3.10
N ALA A 30 11.35 -6.97 -3.60
CA ALA A 30 11.41 -8.44 -3.56
C ALA A 30 11.37 -9.02 -2.13
N ASP A 31 11.78 -8.25 -1.13
CA ASP A 31 11.70 -8.63 0.29
C ASP A 31 10.42 -8.12 0.99
N GLY A 32 9.57 -7.37 0.27
CA GLY A 32 8.32 -6.81 0.79
C GLY A 32 8.50 -5.73 1.86
N ARG A 33 9.67 -5.09 1.94
CA ARG A 33 9.99 -4.06 2.95
C ARG A 33 10.03 -2.64 2.43
N HIS A 34 9.91 -2.44 1.13
CA HIS A 34 9.81 -1.12 0.52
C HIS A 34 8.64 -1.08 -0.44
N VAL A 35 8.01 0.09 -0.51
CA VAL A 35 6.98 0.41 -1.48
C VAL A 35 7.39 1.66 -2.25
N GLN A 36 7.35 1.57 -3.57
CA GLN A 36 7.36 2.73 -4.45
C GLN A 36 5.92 2.96 -4.89
N TYR A 37 5.40 4.15 -4.59
CA TYR A 37 4.03 4.52 -4.94
C TYR A 37 4.03 5.61 -5.99
N ALA A 38 3.03 5.57 -6.89
CA ALA A 38 2.77 6.63 -7.85
C ALA A 38 1.27 6.87 -7.97
N ILE A 39 0.81 8.09 -7.71
CA ILE A 39 -0.59 8.49 -7.90
C ILE A 39 -0.81 8.72 -9.39
N VAL A 40 -1.68 7.92 -10.00
CA VAL A 40 -1.94 7.91 -11.44
C VAL A 40 -3.26 8.58 -11.82
N SER A 41 -4.12 8.90 -10.85
CA SER A 41 -5.38 9.61 -11.06
C SER A 41 -5.81 10.35 -9.80
N GLY A 42 -6.54 11.45 -9.96
CA GLY A 42 -7.00 12.31 -8.87
C GLY A 42 -6.27 13.66 -8.83
N ALA A 43 -6.58 14.47 -7.82
CA ALA A 43 -6.02 15.82 -7.65
C ALA A 43 -4.48 15.81 -7.48
N TYR A 44 -3.92 14.67 -7.07
CA TYR A 44 -2.49 14.49 -6.79
C TYR A 44 -1.78 13.64 -7.86
N ALA A 45 -2.38 13.45 -9.05
CA ALA A 45 -1.77 12.67 -10.12
C ALA A 45 -0.37 13.19 -10.48
N GLY A 46 0.59 12.27 -10.61
CA GLY A 46 2.01 12.56 -10.83
C GLY A 46 2.85 12.58 -9.56
N ALA A 47 2.23 12.65 -8.37
CA ALA A 47 2.95 12.46 -7.11
C ALA A 47 3.47 11.02 -6.99
N GLN A 48 4.68 10.87 -6.49
CA GLN A 48 5.34 9.58 -6.31
C GLN A 48 6.32 9.64 -5.15
N GLY A 49 6.64 8.49 -4.59
CA GLY A 49 7.63 8.38 -3.53
C GLY A 49 8.03 6.94 -3.27
N GLU A 50 8.99 6.79 -2.37
CA GLU A 50 9.47 5.51 -1.88
C GLU A 50 9.52 5.57 -0.36
N ALA A 51 9.06 4.50 0.29
CA ALA A 51 9.09 4.38 1.74
C ALA A 51 9.39 2.94 2.16
N ALA A 52 10.08 2.80 3.30
CA ALA A 52 10.10 1.53 4.01
C ALA A 52 8.69 1.24 4.53
N CYS A 53 8.24 0.00 4.37
CA CYS A 53 6.95 -0.44 4.85
C CYS A 53 7.07 -1.62 5.81
N GLU A 54 6.14 -1.68 6.75
CA GLU A 54 5.91 -2.82 7.62
C GLU A 54 4.58 -3.47 7.27
N TRP A 55 4.47 -4.77 7.53
CA TRP A 55 3.25 -5.50 7.26
C TRP A 55 3.01 -6.62 8.27
N GLN A 56 1.74 -6.92 8.47
CA GLN A 56 1.27 -8.07 9.23
C GLN A 56 0.19 -8.77 8.44
N GLN A 57 0.28 -10.09 8.32
CA GLN A 57 -0.80 -10.87 7.75
C GLN A 57 -1.90 -11.03 8.80
N ILE A 58 -3.11 -10.57 8.47
CA ILE A 58 -4.26 -10.61 9.40
C ILE A 58 -5.25 -11.73 9.04
N SER A 59 -5.22 -12.20 7.78
CA SER A 59 -5.93 -13.38 7.27
C SER A 59 -5.18 -13.93 6.05
N GLU A 60 -5.55 -15.11 5.57
CA GLU A 60 -5.00 -15.65 4.32
C GLU A 60 -5.22 -14.66 3.17
N GLY A 61 -4.14 -14.20 2.51
CA GLY A 61 -4.25 -13.20 1.44
C GLY A 61 -4.42 -11.75 1.85
N VAL A 62 -4.68 -11.49 3.15
CA VAL A 62 -5.02 -10.15 3.66
C VAL A 62 -3.96 -9.63 4.61
N TYR A 63 -3.47 -8.41 4.34
CA TYR A 63 -2.38 -7.80 5.06
C TYR A 63 -2.74 -6.40 5.54
N ALA A 64 -2.41 -6.09 6.78
CA ALA A 64 -2.23 -4.72 7.21
C ALA A 64 -0.82 -4.27 6.79
N ILE A 65 -0.71 -3.17 6.04
CA ILE A 65 0.55 -2.63 5.53
C ILE A 65 0.63 -1.17 5.92
N SER A 66 1.75 -0.70 6.45
CA SER A 66 1.90 0.71 6.83
C SER A 66 3.26 1.25 6.47
N TRP A 67 3.30 2.53 6.11
CA TRP A 67 4.53 3.29 5.93
C TRP A 67 4.32 4.75 6.31
N GLN A 68 5.43 5.45 6.48
CA GLN A 68 5.45 6.90 6.59
C GLN A 68 6.19 7.47 5.39
N GLU A 69 5.63 8.47 4.75
CA GLU A 69 6.24 9.19 3.65
C GLU A 69 7.33 10.15 4.17
N ALA A 70 8.21 10.61 3.27
CA ALA A 70 9.35 11.45 3.66
C ALA A 70 8.96 12.80 4.30
N ASP A 71 7.76 13.29 4.03
CA ASP A 71 7.20 14.52 4.60
C ASP A 71 6.52 14.31 5.96
N GLY A 72 6.43 13.07 6.43
CA GLY A 72 5.80 12.68 7.69
C GLY A 72 4.35 12.23 7.57
N ALA A 73 3.73 12.31 6.39
CA ALA A 73 2.39 11.76 6.18
C ALA A 73 2.40 10.23 6.40
N SER A 74 1.35 9.68 6.98
CA SER A 74 1.27 8.24 7.29
C SER A 74 0.20 7.55 6.47
N VAL A 75 0.49 6.34 6.03
CA VAL A 75 -0.44 5.49 5.30
C VAL A 75 -0.57 4.15 6.01
N VAL A 76 -1.80 3.69 6.17
CA VAL A 76 -2.14 2.33 6.58
C VAL A 76 -3.10 1.75 5.55
N HIS A 77 -2.78 0.58 5.03
CA HIS A 77 -3.62 -0.22 4.17
C HIS A 77 -4.07 -1.49 4.90
N VAL A 78 -5.28 -1.94 4.59
CA VAL A 78 -5.68 -3.34 4.73
C VAL A 78 -6.02 -3.83 3.33
N ASP A 79 -5.12 -4.61 2.77
CA ASP A 79 -5.17 -5.05 1.37
C ASP A 79 -5.42 -6.55 1.31
N ASP A 80 -6.52 -6.92 0.65
CA ASP A 80 -6.89 -8.28 0.31
C ASP A 80 -6.42 -8.57 -1.12
N PHE A 81 -5.27 -9.24 -1.23
CA PHE A 81 -4.63 -9.58 -2.50
C PHE A 81 -5.30 -10.77 -3.21
N VAL A 82 -6.21 -11.48 -2.54
CA VAL A 82 -6.97 -12.60 -3.10
C VAL A 82 -8.34 -12.11 -3.59
N GLY A 83 -9.05 -11.36 -2.76
CA GLY A 83 -10.35 -10.77 -3.07
C GLY A 83 -10.31 -9.47 -3.85
N GLY A 84 -9.12 -8.87 -4.03
CA GLY A 84 -8.92 -7.68 -4.86
C GLY A 84 -9.52 -6.41 -4.27
N ARG A 85 -9.41 -6.23 -2.95
CA ARG A 85 -9.97 -5.09 -2.21
C ARG A 85 -8.90 -4.40 -1.39
N SER A 86 -9.05 -3.09 -1.23
CA SER A 86 -8.17 -2.27 -0.40
C SER A 86 -9.01 -1.35 0.47
N LEU A 87 -8.61 -1.24 1.74
CA LEU A 87 -9.00 -0.19 2.66
C LEU A 87 -7.75 0.61 2.98
N ALA A 88 -7.85 1.94 3.01
CA ALA A 88 -6.71 2.80 3.31
C ALA A 88 -7.08 3.93 4.26
N TRP A 89 -6.15 4.24 5.15
CA TRP A 89 -6.16 5.38 6.05
C TRP A 89 -4.92 6.21 5.77
N PHE A 90 -5.12 7.48 5.44
CA PHE A 90 -4.04 8.42 5.18
C PHE A 90 -4.14 9.59 6.13
N THR A 91 -3.05 9.89 6.84
CA THR A 91 -2.93 11.10 7.67
C THR A 91 -1.96 12.05 6.99
N ALA A 92 -2.47 13.17 6.49
CA ALA A 92 -1.65 14.20 5.88
C ALA A 92 -0.82 14.95 6.95
N THR A 93 0.17 15.70 6.50
CA THR A 93 1.08 16.47 7.38
C THR A 93 0.38 17.59 8.15
N ASP A 94 -0.78 18.05 7.69
CA ASP A 94 -1.64 19.02 8.38
C ASP A 94 -2.58 18.36 9.42
N GLY A 95 -2.51 17.04 9.58
CA GLY A 95 -3.37 16.25 10.46
C GLY A 95 -4.71 15.84 9.86
N SER A 96 -5.00 16.21 8.61
CA SER A 96 -6.20 15.75 7.90
C SER A 96 -6.19 14.23 7.78
N PHE A 97 -7.32 13.60 8.11
CA PHE A 97 -7.44 12.14 8.15
C PHE A 97 -8.45 11.63 7.14
N HIS A 98 -7.95 10.89 6.15
CA HIS A 98 -8.70 10.37 5.02
C HIS A 98 -8.92 8.88 5.18
N ARG A 99 -10.13 8.42 4.86
CA ARG A 99 -10.51 7.01 4.82
C ARG A 99 -10.96 6.67 3.42
N MET A 100 -10.33 5.69 2.81
CA MET A 100 -10.55 5.30 1.42
C MET A 100 -10.82 3.80 1.35
N GLN A 101 -11.62 3.40 0.38
CA GLN A 101 -11.83 1.99 0.08
C GLN A 101 -12.05 1.81 -1.42
N GLY A 102 -11.68 0.65 -1.94
CA GLY A 102 -11.94 0.32 -3.32
C GLY A 102 -11.27 -0.96 -3.79
N SER A 103 -10.99 -1.02 -5.09
CA SER A 103 -10.42 -2.22 -5.71
C SER A 103 -8.90 -2.22 -5.65
N LEU A 104 -8.33 -3.41 -5.53
CA LEU A 104 -6.91 -3.69 -5.70
C LEU A 104 -6.73 -4.74 -6.80
N ALA A 105 -5.89 -4.46 -7.79
CA ALA A 105 -5.63 -5.37 -8.90
C ALA A 105 -4.13 -5.43 -9.20
N ALA A 106 -3.62 -6.61 -9.57
CA ALA A 106 -2.26 -6.75 -10.05
C ALA A 106 -2.06 -6.01 -11.39
N LEU A 107 -0.84 -5.52 -11.64
CA LEU A 107 -0.41 -4.90 -12.89
C LEU A 107 0.59 -5.77 -13.66
#